data_AF-A0A8S3D545-F1
#
_entry.id   AF-A0A8S3D545-F1
#
_cell.length_a   1.000
_cell.length_b   1.000
_cell.length_c   1.000
_cell.angle_alpha   90.00
_cell.angle_beta   90.00
_cell.angle_gamma   90.00
#
_symmetry.space_group_name_H-M   'P 1'
#
loop_
_entity.id
_entity.type
_entity.pdbx_description
1 polymer ?
#
loop_
_entity_poly.entity_id
_entity_poly.type
_entity_poly.pdbx_seq_one_letter_code
_entity_poly.pdbx_strand_id
1 'polypeptide(L)'
;TQTYSWSYPLITCTTNVPVSSGKGDANLTCIANCSTDGGYSSAPIDILTDCTSSSSTLGMMKSERTVNITLNIGAYFYLAYQDSAWRSLYNTTGSLDWSIATLIDLRLRSDGIVNTPPVANVLSPQYVIVNTTNLINIPVSDVNVGDDLRCRWAINGIVNECSSICYPGALPNNTILSNCTLSFMSIVPGVWYSVALQVEDFINTTSNSPMSSVPVQFLIYVQPTPVCSIAPVMIAMTDCLEVQTNVSKNFTLYIMNLCNSTATITEVIQSKTITGMTASSVKNSTTNTSLAYITLSWTPQASQIGTQELCAYAYNSLVVRSTQYCIIFTVTASTPNCPVTTIAVTPSNTTAPTNTATSSISIPLVVGLSLLGLLLALCCCCCWLYYFFRNSRGQSRRKKPLGETESQNKSSKLPESFFSRNFPFKMWNNNHGFHKMPNKQDRISSLQSSTSKSLLWMSNDKKSFTTTPNNKSHNFDQSFALESFQSNVSVPPQYSSQKIPRNKVSAVSESSEFAANQRKQIINHFTTLNSSSADINMQRLNSSVYYD
;
A
#
# COMPACT_ATOMS: atom_id res chain seq x y z
N THR A 1 0.84 -1.17 14.57
CA THR A 1 -0.04 -0.08 14.11
C THR A 1 -1.04 -0.63 13.13
N GLN A 2 -2.30 -0.21 13.19
CA GLN A 2 -3.36 -0.56 12.25
C GLN A 2 -3.67 0.64 11.37
N THR A 3 -3.68 0.46 10.05
CA THR A 3 -3.95 1.53 9.08
C THR A 3 -4.99 1.06 8.08
N TYR A 4 -6.07 1.83 7.91
CA TYR A 4 -7.17 1.50 7.01
C TYR A 4 -7.47 2.66 6.04
N SER A 5 -7.99 2.31 4.87
CA SER A 5 -8.54 3.27 3.92
C SER A 5 -10.02 2.98 3.69
N TRP A 6 -10.81 4.03 3.62
CA TRP A 6 -12.27 3.99 3.60
C TRP A 6 -12.82 4.86 2.48
N SER A 7 -14.06 4.56 2.08
CA SER A 7 -14.79 5.45 1.16
C SER A 7 -15.42 6.62 1.93
N TYR A 8 -15.05 7.83 1.53
CA TYR A 8 -15.62 9.09 2.00
C TYR A 8 -16.71 9.56 1.03
N PRO A 9 -17.84 10.15 1.49
CA PRO A 9 -18.22 10.50 2.86
C PRO A 9 -19.00 9.40 3.59
N LEU A 10 -19.07 8.17 3.06
CA LEU A 10 -19.80 7.07 3.70
C LEU A 10 -19.26 6.76 5.10
N ILE A 11 -17.96 6.95 5.29
CA ILE A 11 -17.27 6.87 6.58
C ILE A 11 -16.90 8.29 7.01
N THR A 12 -17.29 8.65 8.22
CA THR A 12 -17.03 9.98 8.79
C THR A 12 -15.59 10.04 9.29
N CYS A 13 -14.85 11.06 8.88
CA CYS A 13 -13.50 11.30 9.36
C CYS A 13 -13.53 11.85 10.79
N THR A 14 -13.48 10.96 11.78
CA THR A 14 -13.44 11.29 13.22
C THR A 14 -12.50 10.34 13.96
N THR A 15 -12.45 10.44 15.29
CA THR A 15 -11.89 9.40 16.16
C THR A 15 -12.79 8.16 16.20
N ASN A 16 -12.23 7.00 16.55
CA ASN A 16 -12.93 5.72 16.69
C ASN A 16 -13.70 5.26 15.43
N VAL A 17 -13.07 5.37 14.27
CA VAL A 17 -13.52 4.70 13.05
C VAL A 17 -13.33 3.19 13.23
N PRO A 18 -14.36 2.35 13.01
CA PRO A 18 -15.54 2.63 12.20
C PRO A 18 -16.85 2.80 13.00
N VAL A 19 -16.82 2.74 14.34
CA VAL A 19 -17.98 2.97 15.23
C VAL A 19 -18.63 4.32 14.98
N SER A 20 -17.82 5.37 14.87
CA SER A 20 -18.32 6.73 14.57
C SER A 20 -19.08 6.83 13.24
N SER A 21 -18.89 5.84 12.37
CA SER A 21 -19.53 5.73 11.05
C SER A 21 -20.63 4.67 11.01
N GLY A 22 -21.06 4.15 12.18
CA GLY A 22 -22.18 3.22 12.30
C GLY A 22 -21.88 1.80 11.82
N LYS A 23 -20.61 1.40 11.70
CA LYS A 23 -20.22 0.04 11.27
C LYS A 23 -19.99 -0.95 12.42
N GLY A 24 -20.06 -0.49 13.66
CA GLY A 24 -19.80 -1.29 14.87
C GLY A 24 -18.32 -1.35 15.23
N ASP A 25 -18.04 -2.00 16.36
CA ASP A 25 -16.71 -2.39 16.82
C ASP A 25 -16.48 -3.89 16.59
N ALA A 26 -15.22 -4.27 16.51
CA ALA A 26 -14.80 -5.65 16.47
C ALA A 26 -13.37 -5.76 17.00
N ASN A 27 -12.98 -6.97 17.38
CA ASN A 27 -11.63 -7.27 17.85
C ASN A 27 -10.84 -8.03 16.79
N LEU A 28 -9.53 -7.81 16.76
CA LEU A 28 -8.61 -8.75 16.12
C LEU A 28 -8.65 -10.06 16.91
N THR A 29 -8.92 -11.16 16.22
CA THR A 29 -9.07 -12.48 16.83
C THR A 29 -7.83 -13.33 16.59
N CYS A 30 -7.43 -14.15 17.57
CA CYS A 30 -6.43 -15.17 17.32
C CYS A 30 -7.05 -16.31 16.51
N ILE A 31 -6.40 -16.66 15.39
CA ILE A 31 -6.91 -17.66 14.45
C ILE A 31 -6.02 -18.90 14.31
N ALA A 32 -4.77 -18.85 14.78
CA ALA A 32 -3.87 -20.00 14.82
C ALA A 32 -2.80 -19.84 15.90
N ASN A 33 -2.36 -20.97 16.46
CA ASN A 33 -1.39 -21.05 17.57
C ASN A 33 -1.78 -20.24 18.80
N CYS A 34 -3.07 -20.20 19.13
CA CYS A 34 -3.59 -19.35 20.22
C CYS A 34 -3.18 -19.80 21.62
N SER A 35 -2.69 -21.04 21.78
CA SER A 35 -2.09 -21.49 23.05
C SER A 35 -0.76 -20.81 23.36
N THR A 36 -0.12 -20.19 22.37
CA THR A 36 1.17 -19.48 22.48
C THR A 36 1.01 -17.99 22.20
N ASP A 37 -0.18 -17.44 22.42
CA ASP A 37 -0.50 -16.04 22.13
C ASP A 37 0.09 -15.02 23.12
N GLY A 38 0.83 -15.51 24.11
CA GLY A 38 1.48 -14.68 25.12
C GLY A 38 0.52 -13.88 26.00
N GLY A 39 -0.75 -14.32 26.13
CA GLY A 39 -1.77 -13.63 26.90
C GLY A 39 -2.67 -12.70 26.08
N TYR A 40 -2.46 -12.61 24.75
CA TYR A 40 -3.25 -11.74 23.86
C TYR A 40 -4.77 -11.93 24.04
N SER A 41 -5.24 -13.18 24.11
CA SER A 41 -6.68 -13.49 24.19
C SER A 41 -7.35 -12.94 25.46
N SER A 42 -6.58 -12.54 26.48
CA SER A 42 -7.11 -11.90 27.70
C SER A 42 -7.37 -10.39 27.54
N ALA A 43 -6.75 -9.75 26.55
CA ALA A 43 -6.86 -8.33 26.27
C ALA A 43 -6.73 -8.06 24.76
N PRO A 44 -7.69 -8.52 23.95
CA PRO A 44 -7.64 -8.35 22.50
C PRO A 44 -7.72 -6.88 22.10
N ILE A 45 -7.04 -6.54 21.00
CA ILE A 45 -7.06 -5.19 20.43
C ILE A 45 -8.29 -5.06 19.51
N ASP A 46 -8.97 -3.93 19.58
CA ASP A 46 -10.05 -3.57 18.67
C ASP A 46 -9.55 -3.11 17.29
N ILE A 47 -10.42 -3.14 16.28
CA ILE A 47 -10.14 -2.61 14.94
C ILE A 47 -10.27 -1.08 14.87
N LEU A 48 -10.49 -0.40 15.99
CA LEU A 48 -10.80 1.02 15.99
C LEU A 48 -9.54 1.82 15.65
N THR A 49 -9.73 2.81 14.82
CA THR A 49 -8.68 3.72 14.35
C THR A 49 -9.16 5.16 14.39
N ASP A 50 -8.25 6.11 14.23
CA ASP A 50 -8.58 7.52 14.21
C ASP A 50 -8.31 8.10 12.82
N CYS A 51 -9.22 8.94 12.31
CA CYS A 51 -9.03 9.56 11.01
C CYS A 51 -7.74 10.38 11.01
N THR A 52 -6.90 10.13 10.00
CA THR A 52 -5.64 10.85 9.77
C THR A 52 -5.77 11.84 8.62
N SER A 53 -6.52 11.49 7.59
CA SER A 53 -6.76 12.37 6.44
C SER A 53 -8.02 11.96 5.66
N SER A 54 -8.60 12.90 4.92
CA SER A 54 -9.74 12.64 4.03
C SER A 54 -9.65 13.46 2.75
N SER A 55 -10.09 12.85 1.66
CA SER A 55 -10.22 13.41 0.32
C SER A 55 -11.68 13.38 -0.11
N SER A 56 -12.32 14.54 -0.22
CA SER A 56 -13.64 14.63 -0.84
C SER A 56 -13.59 14.40 -2.35
N THR A 57 -12.48 14.79 -3.00
CA THR A 57 -12.31 14.69 -4.45
C THR A 57 -12.19 13.24 -4.92
N LEU A 58 -11.42 12.42 -4.21
CA LEU A 58 -11.29 10.99 -4.50
C LEU A 58 -12.36 10.16 -3.78
N GLY A 59 -13.11 10.75 -2.85
CA GLY A 59 -14.06 10.02 -2.02
C GLY A 59 -13.35 8.99 -1.13
N MET A 60 -12.24 9.38 -0.53
CA MET A 60 -11.35 8.52 0.26
C MET A 60 -11.09 9.10 1.65
N MET A 61 -10.83 8.23 2.63
CA MET A 61 -10.37 8.61 3.97
C MET A 61 -9.35 7.60 4.47
N LYS A 62 -8.31 8.04 5.17
CA LYS A 62 -7.31 7.18 5.81
C LYS A 62 -7.45 7.30 7.33
N SER A 63 -7.52 6.18 8.03
CA SER A 63 -7.47 6.14 9.49
C SER A 63 -6.34 5.25 9.98
N GLU A 64 -5.80 5.56 11.17
CA GLU A 64 -4.69 4.84 11.76
C GLU A 64 -4.79 4.84 13.29
N ARG A 65 -4.27 3.79 13.93
CA ARG A 65 -4.03 3.76 15.38
C ARG A 65 -2.87 2.87 15.75
N THR A 66 -2.13 3.30 16.75
CA THR A 66 -1.11 2.49 17.43
C THR A 66 -1.59 2.18 18.83
N VAL A 67 -1.62 0.90 19.18
CA VAL A 67 -1.98 0.40 20.51
C VAL A 67 -0.78 -0.35 21.07
N ASN A 68 -0.41 -0.04 22.31
CA ASN A 68 0.63 -0.76 23.02
C ASN A 68 -0.01 -1.90 23.81
N ILE A 69 0.49 -3.12 23.62
CA ILE A 69 0.10 -4.29 24.40
C ILE A 69 1.35 -4.95 24.98
N THR A 70 1.16 -5.68 26.09
CA THR A 70 2.21 -6.49 26.71
C THR A 70 1.91 -7.95 26.46
N LEU A 71 2.88 -8.66 25.88
CA LEU A 71 2.79 -10.09 25.59
C LEU A 71 3.95 -10.81 26.29
N ASN A 72 3.74 -12.06 26.67
CA ASN A 72 4.81 -12.90 27.20
C ASN A 72 5.88 -13.14 26.12
N ILE A 73 7.15 -13.18 26.54
CA ILE A 73 8.27 -13.51 25.65
C ILE A 73 8.06 -14.89 25.01
N GLY A 74 8.42 -15.04 23.74
CA GLY A 74 8.22 -16.29 23.00
C GLY A 74 6.82 -16.48 22.43
N ALA A 75 5.95 -15.46 22.49
CA ALA A 75 4.64 -15.52 21.85
C ALA A 75 4.77 -15.81 20.34
N TYR A 76 3.91 -16.67 19.81
CA TYR A 76 3.89 -17.08 18.41
C TYR A 76 2.47 -17.44 18.00
N PHE A 77 1.81 -16.57 17.22
CA PHE A 77 0.39 -16.71 16.90
C PHE A 77 -0.04 -15.85 15.71
N TYR A 78 -1.17 -16.22 15.12
CA TYR A 78 -1.80 -15.45 14.06
C TYR A 78 -2.99 -14.66 14.58
N LEU A 79 -3.04 -13.39 14.22
CA LEU A 79 -4.18 -12.51 14.41
C LEU A 79 -4.88 -12.25 13.10
N ALA A 80 -6.21 -12.17 13.09
CA ALA A 80 -6.94 -11.71 11.93
C ALA A 80 -8.18 -10.89 12.28
N TYR A 81 -8.55 -10.04 11.31
CA TYR A 81 -9.90 -9.52 11.19
C TYR A 81 -10.51 -9.99 9.86
N GLN A 82 -11.74 -10.48 9.94
CA GLN A 82 -12.48 -11.07 8.83
C GLN A 82 -13.85 -10.43 8.74
N ASP A 83 -14.27 -10.10 7.53
CA ASP A 83 -15.57 -9.51 7.28
C ASP A 83 -16.03 -9.77 5.84
N SER A 84 -17.31 -9.52 5.61
CA SER A 84 -17.92 -9.43 4.30
C SER A 84 -17.36 -8.22 3.52
N ALA A 85 -17.29 -8.37 2.21
CA ALA A 85 -16.86 -7.29 1.34
C ALA A 85 -17.95 -6.23 1.25
N TRP A 86 -17.49 -4.99 1.31
CA TRP A 86 -18.30 -3.80 1.18
C TRP A 86 -18.37 -3.29 -0.27
N ARG A 87 -17.69 -3.97 -1.21
CA ARG A 87 -17.64 -3.63 -2.63
C ARG A 87 -17.51 -4.88 -3.51
N SER A 88 -18.23 -4.89 -4.63
CA SER A 88 -18.09 -5.92 -5.66
C SER A 88 -16.80 -5.74 -6.48
N LEU A 89 -16.13 -6.85 -6.81
CA LEU A 89 -14.95 -6.87 -7.69
C LEU A 89 -15.32 -7.51 -9.04
N TYR A 90 -14.55 -7.19 -10.08
CA TYR A 90 -14.90 -7.58 -11.45
C TYR A 90 -14.70 -9.08 -11.74
N ASN A 91 -13.60 -9.67 -11.29
CA ASN A 91 -13.26 -11.06 -11.58
C ASN A 91 -13.79 -12.07 -10.55
N THR A 92 -14.57 -11.61 -9.57
CA THR A 92 -15.03 -12.46 -8.49
C THR A 92 -16.53 -12.73 -8.61
N THR A 93 -16.92 -14.00 -8.51
CA THR A 93 -18.32 -14.43 -8.49
C THR A 93 -18.70 -14.90 -7.08
N GLY A 94 -19.84 -14.44 -6.54
CA GLY A 94 -20.37 -14.89 -5.23
C GLY A 94 -20.27 -13.88 -4.09
N SER A 95 -20.48 -14.36 -2.86
CA SER A 95 -20.26 -13.59 -1.64
C SER A 95 -18.77 -13.33 -1.51
N LEU A 96 -18.40 -12.05 -1.44
CA LEU A 96 -17.02 -11.66 -1.28
C LEU A 96 -16.78 -11.45 0.20
N ASP A 97 -15.80 -12.15 0.72
CA ASP A 97 -15.28 -12.00 2.08
C ASP A 97 -13.79 -11.70 1.99
N TRP A 98 -13.27 -10.99 2.98
CA TRP A 98 -11.86 -10.67 3.11
C TRP A 98 -11.36 -11.03 4.51
N SER A 99 -10.05 -11.24 4.63
CA SER A 99 -9.38 -11.59 5.88
C SER A 99 -8.06 -10.85 5.90
N ILE A 100 -7.74 -10.11 6.96
CA ILE A 100 -6.44 -9.45 7.14
C ILE A 100 -5.73 -10.22 8.26
N ALA A 101 -4.85 -11.15 7.90
CA ALA A 101 -4.13 -12.00 8.85
C ALA A 101 -2.67 -11.57 9.01
N THR A 102 -2.20 -11.48 10.25
CA THR A 102 -0.83 -11.12 10.65
C THR A 102 -0.23 -12.22 11.51
N LEU A 103 1.03 -12.58 11.27
CA LEU A 103 1.82 -13.44 12.15
C LEU A 103 2.60 -12.57 13.14
N ILE A 104 2.39 -12.82 14.44
CA ILE A 104 3.19 -12.29 15.53
C ILE A 104 4.17 -13.36 15.99
N ASP A 105 5.47 -13.07 15.94
CA ASP A 105 6.53 -13.93 16.44
C ASP A 105 7.50 -13.13 17.31
N LEU A 106 7.40 -13.35 18.62
CA LEU A 106 8.27 -12.74 19.64
C LEU A 106 9.25 -13.76 20.23
N ARG A 107 9.49 -14.87 19.51
CA ARG A 107 10.55 -15.82 19.87
C ARG A 107 11.91 -15.19 19.60
N LEU A 108 12.88 -15.55 20.44
CA LEU A 108 14.25 -15.07 20.30
C LEU A 108 14.85 -15.66 19.02
N ARG A 109 15.44 -14.79 18.20
CA ARG A 109 16.18 -15.19 17.00
C ARG A 109 17.50 -15.86 17.38
N SER A 110 18.15 -16.49 16.40
CA SER A 110 19.46 -17.12 16.58
C SER A 110 20.58 -16.13 16.92
N ASP A 111 20.40 -14.84 16.60
CA ASP A 111 21.30 -13.74 16.93
C ASP A 111 21.07 -13.16 18.35
N GLY A 112 20.08 -13.68 19.09
CA GLY A 112 19.76 -13.22 20.44
C GLY A 112 18.89 -11.97 20.50
N ILE A 113 18.32 -11.51 19.38
CA ILE A 113 17.42 -10.35 19.32
C ILE A 113 15.97 -10.84 19.15
N VAL A 114 15.00 -10.09 19.69
CA VAL A 114 13.58 -10.34 19.42
C VAL A 114 13.21 -9.74 18.06
N ASN A 115 12.50 -10.51 17.24
CA ASN A 115 12.11 -10.06 15.93
C ASN A 115 11.16 -8.85 15.99
N THR A 116 11.34 -7.87 15.09
CA THR A 116 10.37 -6.80 14.87
C THR A 116 9.77 -7.00 13.50
N PRO A 117 8.43 -7.16 13.38
CA PRO A 117 7.82 -7.34 12.07
C PRO A 117 8.06 -6.15 11.12
N PRO A 118 8.09 -6.39 9.80
CA PRO A 118 8.28 -5.32 8.84
C PRO A 118 7.08 -4.38 8.85
N VAL A 119 7.29 -3.21 8.26
CA VAL A 119 6.25 -2.21 8.03
C VAL A 119 6.03 -2.07 6.54
N ALA A 120 4.76 -2.08 6.14
CA ALA A 120 4.35 -1.82 4.77
C ALA A 120 3.19 -0.81 4.76
N ASN A 121 3.23 0.15 3.84
CA ASN A 121 2.21 1.21 3.76
C ASN A 121 1.89 1.53 2.30
N VAL A 122 0.75 1.01 1.83
CA VAL A 122 0.25 1.26 0.48
C VAL A 122 -1.02 2.11 0.54
N LEU A 123 -1.14 3.08 -0.36
CA LEU A 123 -2.39 3.82 -0.50
C LEU A 123 -3.48 2.93 -1.12
N SER A 124 -4.72 3.09 -0.67
CA SER A 124 -5.87 2.38 -1.24
C SER A 124 -7.06 3.34 -1.39
N PRO A 125 -7.74 3.38 -2.54
CA PRO A 125 -7.41 2.66 -3.76
C PRO A 125 -6.24 3.22 -4.58
N GLN A 126 -5.71 2.35 -5.43
CA GLN A 126 -4.76 2.67 -6.49
C GLN A 126 -5.54 2.93 -7.79
N TYR A 127 -5.40 4.11 -8.36
CA TYR A 127 -6.00 4.47 -9.64
C TYR A 127 -5.04 4.17 -10.77
N VAL A 128 -5.49 3.40 -11.76
CA VAL A 128 -4.68 2.94 -12.90
C VAL A 128 -5.39 3.17 -14.22
N ILE A 129 -4.65 3.31 -15.32
CA ILE A 129 -5.24 3.56 -16.65
C ILE A 129 -5.42 2.23 -17.39
N VAL A 130 -6.59 2.05 -18.01
CA VAL A 130 -6.89 0.90 -18.88
C VAL A 130 -5.91 0.78 -20.05
N ASN A 131 -5.67 -0.44 -20.53
CA ASN A 131 -4.79 -0.76 -21.67
C ASN A 131 -3.33 -0.28 -21.49
N THR A 132 -2.90 -0.09 -20.25
CA THR A 132 -1.53 0.29 -19.90
C THR A 132 -0.96 -0.73 -18.92
N THR A 133 0.33 -1.05 -19.05
CA THR A 133 1.03 -1.82 -18.02
C THR A 133 1.25 -0.91 -16.83
N ASN A 134 0.64 -1.25 -15.70
CA ASN A 134 0.72 -0.47 -14.48
C ASN A 134 1.68 -1.15 -13.50
N LEU A 135 2.53 -0.34 -12.88
CA LEU A 135 3.47 -0.77 -11.84
C LEU A 135 3.05 -0.15 -10.50
N ILE A 136 2.87 -0.98 -9.48
CA ILE A 136 2.58 -0.53 -8.11
C ILE A 136 3.66 -1.10 -7.20
N ASN A 137 4.56 -0.23 -6.74
CA ASN A 137 5.55 -0.58 -5.73
C ASN A 137 4.90 -0.57 -4.34
N ILE A 138 5.10 -1.65 -3.58
CA ILE A 138 4.70 -1.73 -2.17
C ILE A 138 5.92 -1.32 -1.35
N PRO A 139 5.90 -0.13 -0.72
CA PRO A 139 7.03 0.28 0.11
C PRO A 139 7.03 -0.59 1.38
N VAL A 140 8.17 -1.22 1.61
CA VAL A 140 8.43 -2.10 2.76
C VAL A 140 9.70 -1.64 3.46
N SER A 141 9.75 -1.76 4.78
CA SER A 141 10.93 -1.44 5.59
C SER A 141 10.96 -2.27 6.85
N ASP A 142 12.16 -2.57 7.33
CA ASP A 142 12.38 -3.23 8.61
C ASP A 142 13.35 -2.42 9.47
N VAL A 143 13.20 -2.52 10.79
CA VAL A 143 14.11 -1.88 11.75
C VAL A 143 15.29 -2.78 12.09
N ASN A 144 15.15 -4.10 11.93
CA ASN A 144 16.21 -5.07 12.13
C ASN A 144 17.18 -5.02 10.94
N VAL A 145 18.41 -4.56 11.20
CA VAL A 145 19.44 -4.42 10.17
C VAL A 145 19.87 -5.79 9.66
N GLY A 146 19.85 -5.98 8.34
CA GLY A 146 20.28 -7.20 7.67
C GLY A 146 19.16 -8.18 7.33
N ASP A 147 17.94 -7.91 7.78
CA ASP A 147 16.78 -8.69 7.42
C ASP A 147 16.44 -8.53 5.93
N ASP A 148 16.04 -9.63 5.31
CA ASP A 148 15.61 -9.71 3.92
C ASP A 148 14.09 -9.66 3.86
N LEU A 149 13.55 -8.71 3.08
CA LEU A 149 12.13 -8.48 2.97
C LEU A 149 11.59 -9.03 1.66
N ARG A 150 10.54 -9.84 1.74
CA ARG A 150 9.92 -10.48 0.58
C ARG A 150 8.42 -10.28 0.60
N CYS A 151 7.86 -10.07 -0.57
CA CYS A 151 6.41 -10.07 -0.76
C CYS A 151 5.98 -11.36 -1.45
N ARG A 152 4.89 -11.93 -0.98
CA ARG A 152 4.19 -13.03 -1.64
C ARG A 152 2.70 -12.75 -1.70
N TRP A 153 2.01 -13.49 -2.58
CA TRP A 153 0.56 -13.53 -2.55
C TRP A 153 0.07 -14.09 -1.20
N ALA A 154 -0.95 -13.44 -0.65
CA ALA A 154 -1.69 -14.01 0.46
C ALA A 154 -2.38 -15.31 0.00
N ILE A 155 -2.47 -16.28 0.89
CA ILE A 155 -3.06 -17.60 0.60
C ILE A 155 -4.32 -17.85 1.43
N ASN A 156 -5.25 -18.62 0.86
CA ASN A 156 -6.35 -19.22 1.61
C ASN A 156 -5.98 -20.68 1.88
N GLY A 157 -5.20 -20.90 2.95
CA GLY A 157 -4.69 -22.21 3.34
C GLY A 157 -5.11 -22.58 4.76
N ILE A 158 -4.18 -23.14 5.54
CA ILE A 158 -4.39 -23.41 6.97
C ILE A 158 -4.74 -22.11 7.72
N VAL A 159 -4.02 -21.04 7.38
CA VAL A 159 -4.37 -19.68 7.78
C VAL A 159 -5.09 -19.04 6.60
N ASN A 160 -6.27 -18.48 6.87
CA ASN A 160 -7.03 -17.74 5.88
C ASN A 160 -6.53 -16.30 5.82
N GLU A 161 -5.60 -15.98 4.92
CA GLU A 161 -4.95 -14.65 4.84
C GLU A 161 -5.65 -13.66 3.91
N CYS A 162 -6.59 -14.12 3.08
CA CYS A 162 -7.25 -13.29 2.06
C CYS A 162 -8.70 -13.69 1.74
N SER A 163 -9.19 -14.79 2.29
CA SER A 163 -10.55 -15.31 2.06
C SER A 163 -10.87 -15.46 0.57
N SER A 164 -11.81 -14.69 0.03
CA SER A 164 -12.23 -14.76 -1.38
C SER A 164 -11.43 -13.86 -2.31
N ILE A 165 -10.59 -12.95 -1.78
CA ILE A 165 -9.87 -11.95 -2.57
C ILE A 165 -8.42 -12.36 -2.90
N CYS A 166 -8.12 -13.66 -2.80
CA CYS A 166 -6.79 -14.19 -3.12
C CYS A 166 -6.51 -14.14 -4.63
N TYR A 167 -5.23 -14.01 -4.99
CA TYR A 167 -4.77 -14.21 -6.37
C TYR A 167 -4.97 -15.69 -6.78
N PRO A 168 -5.34 -16.00 -8.04
CA PRO A 168 -5.51 -15.10 -9.18
C PRO A 168 -6.91 -14.48 -9.33
N GLY A 169 -7.90 -14.90 -8.53
CA GLY A 169 -9.31 -14.58 -8.78
C GLY A 169 -9.67 -13.09 -8.64
N ALA A 170 -8.95 -12.33 -7.82
CA ALA A 170 -9.27 -10.93 -7.55
C ALA A 170 -8.60 -9.92 -8.49
N LEU A 171 -7.77 -10.37 -9.45
CA LEU A 171 -6.90 -9.53 -10.28
C LEU A 171 -6.96 -9.94 -11.77
N PRO A 172 -6.50 -9.09 -12.70
CA PRO A 172 -6.35 -9.45 -14.11
C PRO A 172 -5.43 -10.66 -14.30
N ASN A 173 -5.71 -11.45 -15.33
CA ASN A 173 -4.80 -12.50 -15.79
C ASN A 173 -3.43 -11.91 -16.13
N ASN A 174 -2.36 -12.68 -15.89
CA ASN A 174 -0.96 -12.27 -16.09
C ASN A 174 -0.47 -11.16 -15.14
N THR A 175 -1.15 -10.94 -14.02
CA THR A 175 -0.61 -10.10 -12.96
C THR A 175 0.63 -10.76 -12.35
N ILE A 176 1.73 -10.02 -12.27
CA ILE A 176 3.02 -10.49 -11.77
C ILE A 176 3.37 -9.72 -10.50
N LEU A 177 3.91 -10.43 -9.50
CA LEU A 177 4.52 -9.84 -8.32
C LEU A 177 6.01 -10.19 -8.34
N SER A 178 6.88 -9.19 -8.31
CA SER A 178 8.33 -9.38 -8.25
C SER A 178 8.94 -8.25 -7.42
N ASN A 179 9.79 -8.60 -6.44
CA ASN A 179 10.44 -7.63 -5.54
C ASN A 179 9.46 -6.60 -4.95
N CYS A 180 8.35 -7.06 -4.39
CA CYS A 180 7.28 -6.19 -3.85
C CYS A 180 6.69 -5.18 -4.85
N THR A 181 6.91 -5.37 -6.15
CA THR A 181 6.33 -4.58 -7.22
C THR A 181 5.31 -5.43 -7.98
N LEU A 182 4.08 -4.92 -8.02
CA LEU A 182 2.98 -5.48 -8.79
C LEU A 182 3.02 -4.93 -10.21
N SER A 183 2.96 -5.80 -11.22
CA SER A 183 2.84 -5.45 -12.63
C SER A 183 1.61 -6.12 -13.24
N PHE A 184 0.73 -5.35 -13.87
CA PHE A 184 -0.45 -5.89 -14.54
C PHE A 184 -0.99 -4.95 -15.60
N MET A 185 -1.90 -5.45 -16.44
CA MET A 185 -2.67 -4.67 -17.41
C MET A 185 -4.14 -5.06 -17.32
N SER A 186 -5.03 -4.07 -17.20
CA SER A 186 -6.47 -4.29 -17.33
C SER A 186 -6.96 -3.77 -18.67
N ILE A 187 -7.85 -4.54 -19.32
CA ILE A 187 -8.50 -4.17 -20.59
C ILE A 187 -9.92 -3.62 -20.41
N VAL A 188 -10.44 -3.64 -19.17
CA VAL A 188 -11.79 -3.18 -18.86
C VAL A 188 -11.68 -1.93 -17.99
N PRO A 189 -12.24 -0.79 -18.41
CA PRO A 189 -12.33 0.41 -17.59
C PRO A 189 -13.55 0.36 -16.67
N GLY A 190 -13.53 1.15 -15.59
CA GLY A 190 -14.64 1.27 -14.64
C GLY A 190 -14.78 0.11 -13.66
N VAL A 191 -13.77 -0.75 -13.57
CA VAL A 191 -13.78 -1.97 -12.74
C VAL A 191 -12.90 -1.86 -11.52
N TRP A 192 -13.24 -2.66 -10.51
CA TRP A 192 -12.50 -2.79 -9.26
C TRP A 192 -11.83 -4.16 -9.16
N TYR A 193 -10.57 -4.15 -8.73
CA TYR A 193 -9.81 -5.33 -8.33
C TYR A 193 -9.36 -5.18 -6.89
N SER A 194 -8.96 -6.30 -6.27
CA SER A 194 -8.38 -6.32 -4.94
C SER A 194 -7.05 -7.04 -4.97
N VAL A 195 -6.09 -6.50 -4.23
CA VAL A 195 -4.77 -7.10 -4.02
C VAL A 195 -4.70 -7.56 -2.58
N ALA A 196 -4.24 -8.79 -2.36
CA ALA A 196 -3.92 -9.31 -1.04
C ALA A 196 -2.52 -9.95 -1.06
N LEU A 197 -1.62 -9.36 -0.28
CA LEU A 197 -0.22 -9.76 -0.17
C LEU A 197 0.13 -9.99 1.31
N GLN A 198 1.20 -10.75 1.52
CA GLN A 198 1.93 -10.81 2.77
C GLN A 198 3.34 -10.24 2.55
N VAL A 199 3.77 -9.37 3.45
CA VAL A 199 5.14 -8.89 3.54
C VAL A 199 5.81 -9.64 4.67
N GLU A 200 6.88 -10.34 4.35
CA GLU A 200 7.57 -11.24 5.26
C GLU A 200 9.02 -10.80 5.41
N ASP A 201 9.52 -10.89 6.62
CA ASP A 201 10.92 -10.70 6.97
C ASP A 201 11.61 -12.05 7.19
N PHE A 202 12.87 -12.08 6.80
CA PHE A 202 13.75 -13.23 6.91
C PHE A 202 15.05 -12.75 7.52
N ILE A 203 15.63 -13.54 8.43
CA ILE A 203 16.91 -13.18 9.09
C ILE A 203 18.05 -12.88 8.09
N ASN A 204 17.96 -13.45 6.88
CA ASN A 204 18.85 -13.14 5.75
C ASN A 204 18.28 -13.71 4.45
N THR A 205 18.96 -13.44 3.34
CA THR A 205 18.61 -13.87 1.98
C THR A 205 18.61 -15.39 1.76
N THR A 206 19.21 -16.18 2.65
CA THR A 206 19.25 -17.66 2.54
C THR A 206 18.17 -18.36 3.36
N SER A 207 17.49 -17.64 4.27
CA SER A 207 16.41 -18.21 5.06
C SER A 207 15.19 -18.52 4.19
N ASN A 208 14.56 -19.66 4.47
CA ASN A 208 13.33 -20.11 3.83
C ASN A 208 12.12 -20.06 4.77
N SER A 209 12.31 -19.63 6.02
CA SER A 209 11.25 -19.50 7.00
C SER A 209 11.09 -18.03 7.37
N PRO A 210 9.90 -17.44 7.16
CA PRO A 210 9.64 -16.07 7.57
C PRO A 210 9.60 -16.00 9.09
N MET A 211 10.09 -14.89 9.66
CA MET A 211 10.02 -14.66 11.11
C MET A 211 8.66 -14.06 11.45
N SER A 212 8.16 -13.14 10.64
CA SER A 212 6.85 -12.55 10.75
C SER A 212 6.22 -12.33 9.37
N SER A 213 4.94 -11.97 9.38
CA SER A 213 4.14 -11.81 8.17
C SER A 213 3.09 -10.74 8.42
N VAL A 214 3.18 -9.63 7.69
CA VAL A 214 2.22 -8.52 7.80
C VAL A 214 1.38 -8.40 6.52
N PRO A 215 0.05 -8.32 6.66
CA PRO A 215 -0.86 -8.27 5.53
C PRO A 215 -0.85 -6.91 4.88
N VAL A 216 -0.84 -6.90 3.54
CA VAL A 216 -1.04 -5.70 2.72
C VAL A 216 -2.20 -5.95 1.78
N GLN A 217 -3.29 -5.21 2.00
CA GLN A 217 -4.49 -5.31 1.16
C GLN A 217 -4.93 -3.93 0.68
N PHE A 218 -5.22 -3.82 -0.61
CA PHE A 218 -5.69 -2.58 -1.21
C PHE A 218 -6.52 -2.84 -2.46
N LEU A 219 -7.33 -1.84 -2.80
CA LEU A 219 -8.16 -1.87 -4.00
C LEU A 219 -7.44 -1.20 -5.17
N ILE A 220 -7.75 -1.67 -6.37
CA ILE A 220 -7.33 -1.03 -7.63
C ILE A 220 -8.60 -0.63 -8.37
N TYR A 221 -8.67 0.62 -8.83
CA TYR A 221 -9.70 1.10 -9.74
C TYR A 221 -9.13 1.40 -11.11
N VAL A 222 -9.69 0.79 -12.15
CA VAL A 222 -9.26 1.00 -13.53
C VAL A 222 -10.05 2.13 -14.15
N GLN A 223 -9.34 3.18 -14.53
CA GLN A 223 -9.90 4.36 -15.18
C GLN A 223 -9.97 4.16 -16.69
N PRO A 224 -10.96 4.80 -17.37
CA PRO A 224 -10.91 4.96 -18.81
C PRO A 224 -9.64 5.71 -19.24
N THR A 225 -9.25 5.56 -20.49
CA THR A 225 -8.13 6.32 -21.06
C THR A 225 -8.45 7.82 -20.95
N PRO A 226 -7.67 8.60 -20.19
CA PRO A 226 -7.94 10.02 -20.04
C PRO A 226 -7.60 10.77 -21.33
N VAL A 227 -8.20 11.94 -21.52
CA VAL A 227 -7.89 12.84 -22.64
C VAL A 227 -6.41 13.25 -22.63
N CYS A 228 -5.83 13.35 -21.43
CA CYS A 228 -4.40 13.50 -21.22
C CYS A 228 -3.92 12.47 -20.20
N SER A 229 -2.99 11.61 -20.60
CA SER A 229 -2.37 10.58 -19.75
C SER A 229 -1.07 11.04 -19.10
N ILE A 230 -0.64 12.28 -19.32
CA ILE A 230 0.61 12.79 -18.74
C ILE A 230 0.38 13.07 -17.26
N ALA A 231 1.14 12.37 -16.42
CA ALA A 231 1.07 12.52 -14.97
C ALA A 231 1.57 13.89 -14.52
N PRO A 232 0.98 14.48 -13.45
CA PRO A 232 1.57 15.63 -12.77
C PRO A 232 2.98 15.32 -12.27
N VAL A 233 3.82 16.36 -12.18
CA VAL A 233 5.19 16.24 -11.67
C VAL A 233 5.37 17.15 -10.47
N MET A 234 5.81 16.60 -9.34
CA MET A 234 6.22 17.40 -8.19
C MET A 234 7.62 17.95 -8.42
N ILE A 235 7.77 19.26 -8.22
CA ILE A 235 9.03 19.97 -8.44
C ILE A 235 9.85 19.91 -7.16
N ALA A 236 11.15 19.64 -7.31
CA ALA A 236 12.05 19.59 -6.17
C ALA A 236 12.06 20.91 -5.39
N MET A 237 12.01 20.80 -4.06
CA MET A 237 12.05 21.96 -3.19
C MET A 237 13.46 22.57 -3.19
N THR A 238 13.53 23.90 -3.32
CA THR A 238 14.76 24.68 -3.22
C THR A 238 14.99 25.22 -1.81
N ASP A 239 14.00 25.10 -0.93
CA ASP A 239 14.09 25.51 0.47
C ASP A 239 15.11 24.65 1.23
N CYS A 240 15.70 25.22 2.27
CA CYS A 240 16.54 24.46 3.18
C CYS A 240 15.71 23.44 3.97
N LEU A 241 15.97 22.15 3.76
CA LEU A 241 15.25 21.05 4.41
C LEU A 241 15.75 20.70 5.82
N GLU A 242 16.77 21.41 6.30
CA GLU A 242 17.18 21.36 7.72
C GLU A 242 16.27 22.28 8.56
N VAL A 243 15.77 21.75 9.67
CA VAL A 243 14.81 22.42 10.56
C VAL A 243 15.24 22.32 12.00
N GLN A 244 15.00 23.38 12.76
CA GLN A 244 15.33 23.41 14.19
C GLN A 244 14.12 22.99 15.02
N THR A 245 14.35 22.19 16.06
CA THR A 245 13.33 21.84 17.05
C THR A 245 12.68 23.08 17.67
N ASN A 246 11.37 23.04 17.87
CA ASN A 246 10.54 24.11 18.45
C ASN A 246 10.49 25.41 17.63
N VAL A 247 10.94 25.38 16.37
CA VAL A 247 10.83 26.52 15.45
C VAL A 247 9.87 26.17 14.32
N SER A 248 8.77 26.92 14.21
CA SER A 248 7.80 26.73 13.12
C SER A 248 8.42 27.15 11.79
N LYS A 249 8.32 26.28 10.78
CA LYS A 249 8.78 26.55 9.42
C LYS A 249 7.71 26.17 8.41
N ASN A 250 7.61 26.98 7.36
CA ASN A 250 6.72 26.76 6.24
C ASN A 250 7.53 26.44 4.99
N PHE A 251 7.01 25.52 4.20
CA PHE A 251 7.61 25.05 2.96
C PHE A 251 6.58 25.11 1.84
N THR A 252 7.03 25.37 0.61
CA THR A 252 6.14 25.33 -0.55
C THR A 252 6.51 24.17 -1.47
N LEU A 253 5.61 23.20 -1.60
CA LEU A 253 5.76 22.12 -2.57
C LEU A 253 5.01 22.51 -3.84
N TYR A 254 5.74 22.66 -4.95
CA TYR A 254 5.19 22.98 -6.25
C TYR A 254 4.88 21.71 -7.06
N ILE A 255 3.80 21.76 -7.82
CA ILE A 255 3.31 20.68 -8.68
C ILE A 255 3.07 21.27 -10.06
N MET A 256 3.67 20.67 -11.07
CA MET A 256 3.46 21.02 -12.47
C MET A 256 2.45 20.07 -13.11
N ASN A 257 1.38 20.64 -13.66
CA ASN A 257 0.46 19.95 -14.54
C ASN A 257 0.97 20.03 -15.99
N LEU A 258 1.28 18.87 -16.56
CA LEU A 258 1.78 18.76 -17.94
C LEU A 258 0.68 18.56 -18.99
N CYS A 259 -0.59 18.48 -18.56
CA CYS A 259 -1.75 18.36 -19.44
C CYS A 259 -2.26 19.68 -20.03
N ASN A 260 -1.45 20.75 -20.01
CA ASN A 260 -1.86 22.12 -20.36
C ASN A 260 -3.14 22.56 -19.59
N SER A 261 -3.92 23.48 -20.15
CA SER A 261 -5.18 23.99 -19.56
C SER A 261 -6.35 23.00 -19.54
N THR A 262 -6.15 21.74 -19.97
CA THR A 262 -7.23 20.73 -19.99
C THR A 262 -7.50 20.10 -18.62
N ALA A 263 -6.57 20.25 -17.69
CA ALA A 263 -6.71 19.76 -16.33
C ALA A 263 -6.18 20.79 -15.33
N THR A 264 -6.55 20.63 -14.06
CA THR A 264 -5.96 21.39 -12.94
C THR A 264 -5.50 20.41 -11.87
N ILE A 265 -4.54 20.80 -11.03
CA ILE A 265 -4.20 19.98 -9.87
C ILE A 265 -5.33 20.17 -8.86
N THR A 266 -5.92 19.05 -8.46
CA THR A 266 -7.06 19.02 -7.54
C THR A 266 -6.65 18.58 -6.15
N GLU A 267 -5.58 17.78 -6.05
CA GLU A 267 -5.22 17.20 -4.76
C GLU A 267 -3.76 16.79 -4.65
N VAL A 268 -3.23 16.84 -3.42
CA VAL A 268 -1.96 16.24 -3.02
C VAL A 268 -2.20 15.38 -1.78
N ILE A 269 -1.95 14.08 -1.89
CA ILE A 269 -2.13 13.11 -0.80
C ILE A 269 -0.77 12.74 -0.22
N GLN A 270 -0.62 12.91 1.09
CA GLN A 270 0.56 12.47 1.82
C GLN A 270 0.45 10.96 2.11
N SER A 271 1.28 10.16 1.45
CA SER A 271 1.36 8.72 1.67
C SER A 271 2.18 8.35 2.91
N LYS A 272 3.18 9.20 3.24
CA LYS A 272 3.94 9.15 4.48
C LYS A 272 3.92 10.55 5.07
N THR A 273 3.44 10.68 6.29
CA THR A 273 3.32 11.95 7.02
C THR A 273 4.40 12.06 8.08
N ILE A 274 4.72 13.30 8.46
CA ILE A 274 5.57 13.60 9.61
C ILE A 274 4.66 14.06 10.74
N THR A 275 4.81 13.47 11.93
CA THR A 275 4.01 13.84 13.11
C THR A 275 4.09 15.35 13.38
N GLY A 276 2.93 16.00 13.49
CA GLY A 276 2.82 17.44 13.71
C GLY A 276 3.00 18.33 12.47
N MET A 277 3.29 17.75 11.30
CA MET A 277 3.29 18.50 10.04
C MET A 277 1.88 18.55 9.45
N THR A 278 1.46 19.73 9.00
CA THR A 278 0.16 19.96 8.34
C THR A 278 0.35 20.46 6.91
N ALA A 279 -0.54 20.08 6.00
CA ALA A 279 -0.57 20.59 4.63
C ALA A 279 -1.80 21.47 4.37
N SER A 280 -1.64 22.55 3.62
CA SER A 280 -2.76 23.34 3.11
C SER A 280 -3.52 22.61 2.00
N SER A 281 -4.72 23.09 1.67
CA SER A 281 -5.37 22.72 0.41
C SER A 281 -4.51 23.14 -0.80
N VAL A 282 -4.69 22.44 -1.92
CA VAL A 282 -4.05 22.78 -3.20
C VAL A 282 -4.50 24.18 -3.65
N LYS A 283 -3.53 24.98 -4.09
CA LYS A 283 -3.76 26.28 -4.74
C LYS A 283 -3.14 26.26 -6.13
N ASN A 284 -3.95 26.56 -7.15
CA ASN A 284 -3.45 26.75 -8.51
C ASN A 284 -2.88 28.17 -8.64
N SER A 285 -1.75 28.31 -9.33
CA SER A 285 -1.09 29.60 -9.55
C SER A 285 -1.92 30.48 -10.48
N THR A 286 -2.04 31.75 -10.14
CA THR A 286 -2.74 32.76 -10.96
C THR A 286 -1.89 33.27 -12.11
N THR A 287 -0.57 33.10 -12.06
CA THR A 287 0.37 33.56 -13.09
C THR A 287 0.79 32.47 -14.07
N ASN A 288 0.76 31.21 -13.63
CA ASN A 288 1.06 30.06 -14.46
C ASN A 288 0.00 28.98 -14.23
N THR A 289 -0.92 28.83 -15.17
CA THR A 289 -2.05 27.88 -15.06
C THR A 289 -1.62 26.42 -14.98
N SER A 290 -0.38 26.11 -15.37
CA SER A 290 0.20 24.76 -15.27
C SER A 290 0.86 24.51 -13.91
N LEU A 291 0.93 25.50 -13.01
CA LEU A 291 1.59 25.37 -11.72
C LEU A 291 0.55 25.39 -10.59
N ALA A 292 0.66 24.47 -9.66
CA ALA A 292 -0.06 24.47 -8.39
C ALA A 292 0.92 24.28 -7.24
N TYR A 293 0.47 24.55 -6.01
CA TYR A 293 1.28 24.36 -4.83
C TYR A 293 0.44 24.03 -3.59
N ILE A 294 1.10 23.42 -2.61
CA ILE A 294 0.63 23.33 -1.22
C ILE A 294 1.67 23.96 -0.30
N THR A 295 1.21 24.47 0.85
CA THR A 295 2.09 24.92 1.92
C THR A 295 2.12 23.85 3.01
N LEU A 296 3.32 23.39 3.35
CA LEU A 296 3.55 22.50 4.48
C LEU A 296 4.00 23.35 5.68
N SER A 297 3.37 23.16 6.82
CA SER A 297 3.70 23.87 8.07
C SER A 297 4.08 22.85 9.14
N TRP A 298 5.21 23.08 9.81
CA TRP A 298 5.73 22.13 10.80
C TRP A 298 6.53 22.81 11.90
N THR A 299 6.32 22.38 13.14
CA THR A 299 7.14 22.70 14.30
C THR A 299 7.68 21.40 14.88
N PRO A 300 8.91 20.98 14.54
CA PRO A 300 9.45 19.70 14.98
C PRO A 300 9.69 19.68 16.50
N GLN A 301 9.42 18.54 17.13
CA GLN A 301 9.71 18.29 18.55
C GLN A 301 11.12 17.72 18.74
N ALA A 302 11.65 17.82 19.96
CA ALA A 302 12.96 17.25 20.31
C ALA A 302 13.07 15.73 20.08
N SER A 303 11.95 15.02 20.22
CA SER A 303 11.83 13.59 19.90
C SER A 303 11.98 13.27 18.41
N GLN A 304 11.95 14.28 17.53
CA GLN A 304 12.02 14.13 16.08
C GLN A 304 13.40 14.47 15.51
N ILE A 305 14.42 14.73 16.36
CA ILE A 305 15.80 14.98 15.91
C ILE A 305 16.28 13.84 15.02
N GLY A 306 16.95 14.20 13.91
CA GLY A 306 17.41 13.27 12.88
C GLY A 306 16.59 13.37 11.58
N THR A 307 16.66 12.32 10.77
CA THR A 307 16.02 12.25 9.45
C THR A 307 14.51 12.01 9.60
N GLN A 308 13.72 12.88 8.99
CA GLN A 308 12.28 12.73 8.84
C GLN A 308 11.93 12.69 7.35
N GLU A 309 10.95 11.89 6.95
CA GLU A 309 10.60 11.72 5.54
C GLU A 309 9.10 11.94 5.33
N LEU A 310 8.77 12.80 4.35
CA LEU A 310 7.42 13.02 3.84
C LEU A 310 7.34 12.46 2.43
N CYS A 311 6.34 11.65 2.12
CA CYS A 311 6.07 11.21 0.74
C CYS A 311 4.66 11.60 0.33
N ALA A 312 4.50 12.02 -0.93
CA ALA A 312 3.21 12.45 -1.46
C ALA A 312 2.96 11.98 -2.90
N TYR A 313 1.70 12.07 -3.32
CA TYR A 313 1.24 11.95 -4.70
C TYR A 313 0.38 13.16 -5.04
N ALA A 314 0.45 13.63 -6.28
CA ALA A 314 -0.43 14.66 -6.81
C ALA A 314 -1.44 14.05 -7.79
N TYR A 315 -2.67 14.58 -7.77
CA TYR A 315 -3.74 14.21 -8.67
C TYR A 315 -4.24 15.45 -9.41
N ASN A 316 -4.55 15.27 -10.69
CA ASN A 316 -5.25 16.28 -11.47
C ASN A 316 -6.77 16.01 -11.51
N SER A 317 -7.52 16.92 -12.12
CA SER A 317 -8.97 16.82 -12.31
C SER A 317 -9.42 15.64 -13.19
N LEU A 318 -8.48 15.00 -13.91
CA LEU A 318 -8.71 13.77 -14.66
C LEU A 318 -8.34 12.51 -13.83
N VAL A 319 -7.99 12.71 -12.56
CA VAL A 319 -7.59 11.68 -11.58
C VAL A 319 -6.35 10.90 -12.05
N VAL A 320 -5.53 11.52 -12.91
CA VAL A 320 -4.19 11.01 -13.26
C VAL A 320 -3.24 11.36 -12.12
N ARG A 321 -2.53 10.34 -11.64
CA ARG A 321 -1.63 10.41 -10.49
C ARG A 321 -0.18 10.62 -10.91
N SER A 322 0.56 11.44 -10.18
CA SER A 322 2.01 11.54 -10.27
C SER A 322 2.74 10.25 -9.83
N THR A 323 4.04 10.18 -10.09
CA THR A 323 4.91 9.30 -9.30
C THR A 323 4.93 9.75 -7.84
N GLN A 324 5.29 8.84 -6.92
CA GLN A 324 5.51 9.22 -5.54
C GLN A 324 6.73 10.15 -5.47
N TYR A 325 6.61 11.23 -4.71
CA TYR A 325 7.74 12.13 -4.44
C TYR A 325 7.98 12.16 -2.93
N CYS A 326 9.21 11.86 -2.53
CA CYS A 326 9.62 11.84 -1.13
C CYS A 326 10.62 12.97 -0.87
N ILE A 327 10.43 13.66 0.26
CA ILE A 327 11.22 14.78 0.74
C ILE A 327 11.80 14.37 2.10
N ILE A 328 13.11 14.48 2.22
CA ILE A 328 13.83 14.18 3.45
C ILE A 328 14.18 15.50 4.16
N PHE A 329 13.72 15.63 5.39
CA PHE A 329 14.05 16.72 6.30
C PHE A 329 15.06 16.25 7.34
N THR A 330 15.95 17.13 7.76
CA THR A 330 16.87 16.87 8.88
C THR A 330 16.51 17.79 10.03
N VAL A 331 16.11 17.20 11.16
CA VAL A 331 15.77 17.93 12.37
C VAL A 331 16.99 18.04 13.27
N THR A 332 17.35 19.25 13.67
CA THR A 332 18.48 19.54 14.55
C THR A 332 18.07 20.36 15.77
N ALA A 333 18.82 20.24 16.86
CA ALA A 333 18.59 21.06 18.06
C ALA A 333 19.10 22.50 17.89
N SER A 334 20.12 22.68 17.04
CA SER A 334 20.77 23.95 16.75
C SER A 334 20.13 24.67 15.56
N THR A 335 20.49 25.94 15.38
CA THR A 335 20.07 26.69 14.19
C THR A 335 20.62 26.02 12.92
N PRO A 336 19.79 25.81 11.88
CA PRO A 336 20.18 25.07 10.70
C PRO A 336 21.29 25.77 9.92
N ASN A 337 22.25 25.03 9.39
CA ASN A 337 23.30 25.59 8.54
C ASN A 337 22.86 25.52 7.07
N CYS A 338 21.93 26.39 6.70
CA CYS A 338 21.47 26.51 5.34
C CYS A 338 22.41 27.44 4.56
N PRO A 339 23.22 26.96 3.59
CA PRO A 339 23.96 27.86 2.74
C PRO A 339 22.96 28.73 1.97
N VAL A 340 22.87 30.01 2.33
CA VAL A 340 22.13 30.98 1.55
C VAL A 340 22.83 31.03 0.21
N THR A 341 22.23 30.43 -0.81
CA THR A 341 22.74 30.57 -2.17
C THR A 341 22.36 31.97 -2.61
N THR A 342 23.12 32.98 -2.18
CA THR A 342 23.07 34.31 -2.79
C THR A 342 23.57 34.12 -4.21
N ILE A 343 22.64 33.92 -5.14
CA ILE A 343 22.89 34.16 -6.55
C ILE A 343 23.16 35.67 -6.60
N ALA A 344 24.44 36.04 -6.57
CA ALA A 344 24.86 37.40 -6.85
C ALA A 344 24.47 37.67 -8.30
N VAL A 345 23.29 38.25 -8.49
CA VAL A 345 22.90 38.86 -9.76
C VAL A 345 23.79 40.08 -9.88
N THR A 346 24.97 39.91 -10.47
CA THR A 346 25.80 41.04 -10.87
C THR A 346 24.97 41.83 -11.88
N PRO A 347 24.55 43.06 -11.58
CA PRO A 347 23.85 43.87 -12.56
C PRO A 347 24.85 44.16 -13.68
N SER A 348 24.70 43.49 -14.82
CA SER A 348 25.40 43.87 -16.04
C SER A 348 24.81 45.19 -16.51
N ASN A 349 25.34 46.30 -16.00
CA ASN A 349 25.24 47.60 -16.65
C ASN A 349 26.04 47.53 -17.95
N THR A 350 25.44 46.93 -18.97
CA THR A 350 25.96 46.97 -20.33
C THR A 350 25.12 47.99 -21.08
N THR A 351 25.61 49.23 -21.11
CA THR A 351 25.28 50.22 -22.12
C THR A 351 25.30 49.57 -23.50
N ALA A 352 24.19 49.66 -24.21
CA ALA A 352 24.00 49.12 -25.55
C ALA A 352 25.03 49.68 -26.54
N PRO A 353 25.83 48.82 -27.21
CA PRO A 353 26.37 49.14 -28.50
C PRO A 353 25.42 48.58 -29.57
N THR A 354 24.82 49.48 -30.33
CA THR A 354 24.32 49.19 -31.67
C THR A 354 25.43 48.54 -32.49
N ASN A 355 25.36 47.23 -32.71
CA ASN A 355 26.03 46.56 -33.82
C ASN A 355 25.24 45.32 -34.24
N THR A 356 24.75 45.40 -35.48
CA THR A 356 24.13 44.35 -36.27
C THR A 356 25.16 43.24 -36.48
N ALA A 357 25.05 42.15 -35.72
CA ALA A 357 25.82 40.94 -35.95
C ALA A 357 24.86 39.80 -36.31
N THR A 358 24.75 39.54 -37.61
CA THR A 358 24.23 38.28 -38.15
C THR A 358 25.14 37.14 -37.71
N SER A 359 24.63 36.25 -36.85
CA SER A 359 25.29 35.00 -36.50
C SER A 359 25.15 34.01 -37.66
N SER A 360 26.22 33.83 -38.43
CA SER A 360 26.36 32.71 -39.36
C SER A 360 26.85 31.48 -38.61
N ILE A 361 26.08 30.39 -38.66
CA ILE A 361 26.49 29.08 -38.15
C ILE A 361 27.26 28.39 -39.28
N SER A 362 28.59 28.36 -39.19
CA SER A 362 29.41 27.53 -40.09
C SER A 362 29.38 26.08 -39.59
N ILE A 363 28.53 25.26 -40.19
CA ILE A 363 28.62 23.80 -40.03
C ILE A 363 29.74 23.31 -40.96
N PRO A 364 30.78 22.64 -40.45
CA PRO A 364 31.82 22.10 -41.31
C PRO A 364 31.20 21.13 -42.34
N LEU A 365 31.49 21.36 -43.62
CA LEU A 365 30.89 20.70 -44.79
C LEU A 365 30.87 19.15 -44.68
N VAL A 366 31.78 18.58 -43.91
CA VAL A 366 31.90 17.14 -43.65
C VAL A 366 30.70 16.59 -42.86
N VAL A 367 30.19 17.33 -41.87
CA VAL A 367 29.04 16.88 -41.05
C VAL A 367 27.72 16.99 -41.81
N GLY A 368 27.59 18.01 -42.67
CA GLY A 368 26.41 18.20 -43.51
C GLY A 368 26.21 17.07 -44.54
N LEU A 369 27.30 16.60 -45.16
CA LEU A 369 27.24 15.49 -46.13
C LEU A 369 26.93 14.15 -45.45
N SER A 370 27.42 13.90 -44.24
CA SER A 370 27.09 12.68 -43.48
C SER A 370 25.61 12.65 -43.07
N LEU A 371 25.04 13.78 -42.64
CA LEU A 371 23.62 13.86 -42.31
C LEU A 371 22.72 13.68 -43.56
N LEU A 372 23.12 14.26 -44.70
CA LEU A 372 22.38 14.11 -45.95
C LEU A 372 22.45 12.66 -46.48
N GLY A 373 23.60 11.99 -46.33
CA GLY A 373 23.74 10.57 -46.65
C GLY A 373 22.86 9.68 -45.77
N LEU A 374 22.75 9.96 -44.47
CA LEU A 374 21.88 9.22 -43.55
C LEU A 374 20.40 9.41 -43.90
N LEU A 375 19.98 10.64 -44.23
CA LEU A 375 18.62 10.96 -44.65
C LEU A 375 18.24 10.28 -45.97
N LEU A 376 19.16 10.22 -46.95
CA LEU A 376 18.94 9.53 -48.21
C LEU A 376 18.88 8.00 -48.02
N ALA A 377 19.70 7.42 -47.14
CA ALA A 377 19.67 6.00 -46.82
C ALA A 377 18.36 5.58 -46.15
N LEU A 378 17.86 6.38 -45.21
CA LEU A 378 16.57 6.15 -44.55
C LEU A 378 15.40 6.24 -45.54
N CYS A 379 15.44 7.19 -46.48
CA CYS A 379 14.42 7.33 -47.51
C CYS A 379 14.40 6.11 -48.46
N CYS A 380 15.57 5.62 -48.88
CA CYS A 380 15.66 4.41 -49.71
C CYS A 380 15.19 3.14 -48.99
N CYS A 381 15.44 3.02 -47.68
CA CYS A 381 15.02 1.86 -46.89
C CYS A 381 13.48 1.79 -46.77
N CYS A 382 12.82 2.94 -46.57
CA CYS A 382 11.36 3.04 -46.55
C CYS A 382 10.72 2.67 -47.89
N CYS A 383 11.31 3.10 -49.02
CA CYS A 383 10.83 2.72 -50.35
C CYS A 383 10.98 1.22 -50.62
N TRP A 384 12.07 0.60 -50.17
CA TRP A 384 12.31 -0.83 -50.36
C TRP A 384 11.36 -1.69 -49.52
N LEU A 385 11.12 -1.31 -48.26
CA LEU A 385 10.13 -1.96 -47.40
C LEU A 385 8.71 -1.81 -47.94
N TYR A 386 8.34 -0.64 -48.45
CA TYR A 386 7.04 -0.43 -49.09
C TYR A 386 6.84 -1.33 -50.32
N TYR A 387 7.88 -1.49 -51.16
CA TYR A 387 7.82 -2.35 -52.34
C TYR A 387 7.70 -3.84 -51.96
N PHE A 388 8.42 -4.26 -50.92
CA PHE A 388 8.41 -5.66 -50.46
C PHE A 388 7.03 -6.05 -49.88
N PHE A 389 6.44 -5.21 -49.03
CA PHE A 389 5.12 -5.48 -48.46
C PHE A 389 3.98 -5.45 -49.48
N ARG A 390 4.12 -4.65 -50.55
CA ARG A 390 3.11 -4.62 -51.62
C ARG A 390 3.11 -5.88 -52.47
N ASN A 391 4.27 -6.53 -52.67
CA ASN A 391 4.38 -7.71 -53.53
C ASN A 391 3.99 -9.03 -52.81
N SER A 392 4.08 -9.10 -51.49
CA SER A 392 3.75 -10.31 -50.72
C SER A 392 2.25 -10.60 -50.53
N ARG A 393 1.33 -9.73 -51.00
CA ARG A 393 -0.13 -9.99 -50.92
C ARG A 393 -0.72 -10.74 -52.14
N GLY A 394 0.14 -11.20 -53.07
CA GLY A 394 -0.29 -11.71 -54.38
C GLY A 394 -0.46 -13.23 -54.54
N GLN A 395 -0.21 -14.07 -53.53
CA GLN A 395 -0.37 -15.53 -53.68
C GLN A 395 -0.97 -16.21 -52.45
N SER A 396 -2.30 -16.29 -52.40
CA SER A 396 -2.99 -17.38 -51.73
C SER A 396 -4.21 -17.78 -52.56
N ARG A 397 -3.99 -18.68 -53.53
CA ARG A 397 -5.04 -19.32 -54.32
C ARG A 397 -5.33 -20.71 -53.75
N ARG A 398 -6.58 -20.86 -53.30
CA ARG A 398 -7.51 -21.99 -53.53
C ARG A 398 -6.94 -23.42 -53.37
N LYS A 399 -7.37 -24.10 -52.31
CA LYS A 399 -7.79 -25.51 -52.39
C LYS A 399 -9.23 -25.62 -51.89
N LYS A 400 -10.10 -26.14 -52.76
CA LYS A 400 -11.47 -26.61 -52.45
C LYS A 400 -11.40 -27.88 -51.58
N PRO A 401 -12.43 -28.14 -50.77
CA PRO A 401 -13.14 -29.41 -50.93
C PRO A 401 -14.64 -29.24 -51.14
N LEU A 402 -15.19 -30.17 -51.92
CA LEU A 402 -16.61 -30.49 -52.04
C LEU A 402 -17.13 -31.13 -50.74
N GLY A 403 -18.41 -30.94 -50.44
CA GLY A 403 -19.14 -31.74 -49.47
C GLY A 403 -20.36 -31.01 -48.92
N GLU A 404 -21.50 -31.18 -49.58
CA GLU A 404 -22.84 -30.75 -49.15
C GLU A 404 -23.23 -31.32 -47.78
N THR A 405 -23.92 -30.53 -46.95
CA THR A 405 -25.22 -30.91 -46.38
C THR A 405 -25.95 -29.71 -45.80
N GLU A 406 -27.27 -29.75 -45.96
CA GLU A 406 -28.30 -28.75 -45.68
C GLU A 406 -28.34 -28.23 -44.24
N SER A 407 -28.86 -27.01 -44.07
CA SER A 407 -30.11 -26.75 -43.32
C SER A 407 -30.15 -25.38 -42.60
N GLN A 408 -31.00 -24.51 -43.13
CA GLN A 408 -31.92 -23.58 -42.45
C GLN A 408 -31.40 -22.36 -41.64
N ASN A 409 -31.62 -21.19 -42.25
CA ASN A 409 -32.40 -20.05 -41.74
C ASN A 409 -32.35 -19.71 -40.23
N LYS A 410 -31.82 -18.52 -39.90
CA LYS A 410 -32.66 -17.43 -39.38
C LYS A 410 -31.95 -16.07 -39.30
N SER A 411 -32.63 -15.10 -39.90
CA SER A 411 -32.48 -13.65 -39.77
C SER A 411 -32.83 -13.16 -38.36
N SER A 412 -32.08 -12.18 -37.83
CA SER A 412 -32.60 -10.97 -37.13
C SER A 412 -31.42 -10.21 -36.49
N LYS A 413 -31.13 -9.01 -36.97
CA LYS A 413 -31.52 -7.70 -36.40
C LYS A 413 -30.78 -7.33 -35.10
N LEU A 414 -29.84 -6.39 -35.27
CA LEU A 414 -29.42 -5.40 -34.27
C LEU A 414 -30.62 -4.64 -33.70
N PRO A 415 -30.50 -4.13 -32.46
CA PRO A 415 -30.65 -2.68 -32.34
C PRO A 415 -29.63 -2.01 -31.40
N GLU A 416 -29.49 -0.72 -31.67
CA GLU A 416 -28.73 0.30 -30.97
C GLU A 416 -29.31 0.70 -29.60
N SER A 417 -28.41 1.27 -28.78
CA SER A 417 -28.64 2.34 -27.79
C SER A 417 -29.41 2.03 -26.50
N PHE A 418 -28.78 2.29 -25.35
CA PHE A 418 -29.46 2.83 -24.16
C PHE A 418 -28.49 3.61 -23.27
N PHE A 419 -28.85 4.87 -23.00
CA PHE A 419 -28.24 5.79 -22.03
C PHE A 419 -28.66 5.42 -20.59
N SER A 420 -27.75 5.71 -19.65
CA SER A 420 -27.93 6.13 -18.25
C SER A 420 -28.97 5.42 -17.37
N ARG A 421 -28.49 4.72 -16.33
CA ARG A 421 -29.28 4.45 -15.11
C ARG A 421 -28.46 4.69 -13.85
N ASN A 422 -28.98 5.57 -13.01
CA ASN A 422 -28.72 5.66 -11.58
C ASN A 422 -29.01 4.32 -10.90
N PHE A 423 -28.10 3.85 -10.06
CA PHE A 423 -28.31 2.71 -9.17
C PHE A 423 -28.75 3.19 -7.78
N PRO A 424 -29.87 2.72 -7.22
CA PRO A 424 -30.16 2.86 -5.81
C PRO A 424 -29.47 1.73 -5.01
N PHE A 425 -28.75 2.11 -3.96
CA PHE A 425 -28.24 1.19 -2.94
C PHE A 425 -29.41 0.55 -2.20
N LYS A 426 -29.46 -0.78 -2.18
CA LYS A 426 -30.40 -1.57 -1.39
C LYS A 426 -29.68 -1.99 -0.11
N MET A 427 -30.06 -1.41 1.03
CA MET A 427 -29.64 -1.90 2.35
C MET A 427 -30.21 -3.30 2.55
N TRP A 428 -29.32 -4.27 2.83
CA TRP A 428 -29.71 -5.61 3.24
C TRP A 428 -29.70 -5.65 4.76
N ASN A 429 -30.89 -5.86 5.34
CA ASN A 429 -31.14 -5.88 6.77
C ASN A 429 -31.09 -7.35 7.22
N ASN A 430 -30.11 -7.70 8.05
CA ASN A 430 -30.00 -9.04 8.63
C ASN A 430 -30.98 -9.17 9.80
N ASN A 431 -32.08 -9.90 9.60
CA ASN A 431 -32.93 -10.38 10.68
C ASN A 431 -32.58 -11.85 10.98
N HIS A 432 -32.05 -12.09 12.18
CA HIS A 432 -31.91 -13.41 12.76
C HIS A 432 -33.29 -14.02 13.03
N GLY A 433 -33.46 -15.27 12.59
CA GLY A 433 -34.64 -16.08 12.88
C GLY A 433 -34.58 -16.67 14.29
N PHE A 434 -35.63 -16.43 15.07
CA PHE A 434 -36.05 -17.28 16.18
C PHE A 434 -37.54 -17.58 16.03
N HIS A 435 -37.90 -18.85 15.89
CA HIS A 435 -39.26 -19.32 16.04
C HIS A 435 -39.28 -20.67 16.74
N LYS A 436 -39.80 -20.70 17.98
CA LYS A 436 -41.05 -21.38 18.36
C LYS A 436 -41.13 -21.55 19.89
N MET A 437 -42.19 -21.02 20.49
CA MET A 437 -43.13 -21.78 21.35
C MET A 437 -44.50 -21.08 21.37
N PRO A 438 -45.61 -21.82 21.60
CA PRO A 438 -46.97 -21.33 21.33
C PRO A 438 -47.75 -20.85 22.57
N ASN A 439 -48.69 -19.95 22.28
CA ASN A 439 -49.93 -19.54 22.98
C ASN A 439 -50.30 -20.19 24.33
N LYS A 440 -50.68 -19.31 25.29
CA LYS A 440 -52.00 -19.38 25.94
C LYS A 440 -52.44 -18.05 26.60
N GLN A 441 -53.71 -17.71 26.34
CA GLN A 441 -54.68 -16.89 27.07
C GLN A 441 -54.44 -16.78 28.61
N ASP A 442 -54.81 -15.71 29.34
CA ASP A 442 -56.12 -15.04 29.39
C ASP A 442 -56.11 -13.77 30.31
N ARG A 443 -57.18 -12.96 30.19
CA ARG A 443 -57.83 -12.05 31.18
C ARG A 443 -57.34 -10.61 31.46
N ILE A 444 -58.08 -9.66 30.87
CA ILE A 444 -59.10 -8.75 31.46
C ILE A 444 -58.70 -7.75 32.58
N SER A 445 -59.16 -6.50 32.34
CA SER A 445 -59.49 -5.37 33.25
C SER A 445 -58.34 -4.45 33.66
N SER A 446 -58.46 -3.12 33.79
CA SER A 446 -59.44 -2.08 33.43
C SER A 446 -58.89 -0.75 34.02
N LEU A 447 -59.47 0.39 33.62
CA LEU A 447 -59.30 1.77 34.15
C LEU A 447 -58.05 2.54 33.67
N GLN A 448 -58.20 3.52 32.77
CA GLN A 448 -58.81 4.87 32.89
C GLN A 448 -57.85 5.94 33.43
N SER A 449 -57.53 6.87 32.52
CA SER A 449 -57.39 8.33 32.71
C SER A 449 -56.26 8.80 33.67
N SER A 450 -55.54 9.88 33.44
CA SER A 450 -55.90 11.16 32.87
C SER A 450 -54.65 12.06 32.80
N THR A 451 -54.67 13.03 31.88
CA THR A 451 -54.18 14.43 31.99
C THR A 451 -52.77 14.69 32.58
N SER A 452 -51.80 15.14 31.79
CA SER A 452 -51.58 16.53 31.30
C SER A 452 -50.62 17.36 32.16
N LYS A 453 -49.61 17.93 31.46
CA LYS A 453 -48.94 19.23 31.68
C LYS A 453 -48.12 19.35 32.99
N SER A 454 -47.07 20.15 33.10
CA SER A 454 -46.20 20.97 32.25
C SER A 454 -45.34 21.78 33.24
N LEU A 455 -44.18 22.26 32.78
CA LEU A 455 -43.34 23.32 33.35
C LEU A 455 -42.47 22.96 34.59
N LEU A 456 -41.36 23.62 34.91
CA LEU A 456 -40.29 24.44 34.29
C LEU A 456 -39.55 25.07 35.50
N TRP A 457 -38.26 25.43 35.35
CA TRP A 457 -37.37 26.17 36.29
C TRP A 457 -36.78 25.40 37.47
N MET A 458 -35.60 25.70 38.03
CA MET A 458 -34.32 26.36 37.67
C MET A 458 -33.48 26.38 38.97
N SER A 459 -32.19 26.77 38.90
CA SER A 459 -31.35 27.30 39.99
C SER A 459 -30.56 26.24 40.80
N ASN A 460 -29.22 26.18 40.64
CA ASN A 460 -28.17 26.92 41.39
C ASN A 460 -28.24 26.67 42.92
N ASP A 461 -27.16 26.34 43.63
CA ASP A 461 -25.94 27.14 43.70
C ASP A 461 -24.73 26.40 44.34
N LYS A 462 -23.56 27.00 44.08
CA LYS A 462 -22.23 26.71 44.63
C LYS A 462 -22.13 27.01 46.14
N LYS A 463 -21.19 26.34 46.84
CA LYS A 463 -20.12 27.02 47.61
C LYS A 463 -19.02 26.07 48.13
N SER A 464 -17.80 26.55 47.96
CA SER A 464 -16.51 26.10 48.46
C SER A 464 -16.30 26.37 49.96
N PHE A 465 -15.42 25.62 50.62
CA PHE A 465 -14.36 26.19 51.48
C PHE A 465 -13.22 25.16 51.76
N THR A 466 -12.00 25.69 51.80
CA THR A 466 -10.67 25.12 52.06
C THR A 466 -10.39 24.84 53.55
N THR A 467 -9.54 23.85 53.87
CA THR A 467 -8.30 23.96 54.71
C THR A 467 -7.61 22.59 54.93
N THR A 468 -6.28 22.55 54.74
CA THR A 468 -5.26 21.52 55.08
C THR A 468 -4.81 21.64 56.56
N PRO A 469 -3.78 20.91 57.07
CA PRO A 469 -3.39 19.48 56.98
C PRO A 469 -3.09 18.87 58.37
N ASN A 470 -2.90 17.54 58.51
CA ASN A 470 -2.03 17.02 59.58
C ASN A 470 -1.53 15.56 59.38
N ASN A 471 -0.29 15.38 59.80
CA ASN A 471 0.55 14.17 59.85
C ASN A 471 -0.12 12.92 60.43
N LYS A 472 0.29 11.73 59.93
CA LYS A 472 0.94 10.70 60.76
C LYS A 472 1.52 9.54 59.92
N SER A 473 2.80 9.33 60.13
CA SER A 473 3.62 8.16 59.82
C SER A 473 3.09 6.89 60.50
N HIS A 474 3.16 5.74 59.83
CA HIS A 474 3.52 4.46 60.45
C HIS A 474 4.14 3.52 59.43
N ASN A 475 5.42 3.18 59.66
CA ASN A 475 6.10 2.00 59.14
C ASN A 475 5.42 0.73 59.70
N PHE A 476 5.31 -0.31 58.86
CA PHE A 476 5.41 -1.69 59.32
C PHE A 476 6.02 -2.55 58.19
N ASP A 477 7.30 -2.86 58.35
CA ASP A 477 7.91 -4.07 57.82
C ASP A 477 7.31 -5.27 58.57
N GLN A 478 6.96 -6.35 57.87
CA GLN A 478 7.38 -7.69 58.25
C GLN A 478 7.08 -8.73 57.15
N SER A 479 8.09 -9.56 56.98
CA SER A 479 8.29 -10.75 56.15
C SER A 479 7.55 -12.00 56.68
N PHE A 480 7.78 -13.14 56.00
CA PHE A 480 7.31 -14.54 56.19
C PHE A 480 6.20 -14.96 55.21
N ALA A 481 6.21 -16.13 54.56
CA ALA A 481 7.06 -17.32 54.65
C ALA A 481 7.04 -18.13 53.33
N LEU A 482 8.09 -18.93 53.13
CA LEU A 482 8.12 -20.13 52.29
C LEU A 482 6.98 -21.09 52.67
N GLU A 483 6.34 -21.71 51.68
CA GLU A 483 5.87 -23.09 51.81
C GLU A 483 6.18 -23.89 50.54
N SER A 484 6.96 -24.94 50.78
CA SER A 484 7.27 -26.05 49.91
C SER A 484 6.11 -27.05 49.85
N PHE A 485 5.81 -27.60 48.67
CA PHE A 485 5.16 -28.91 48.56
C PHE A 485 5.91 -29.78 47.55
N GLN A 486 6.45 -30.88 48.07
CA GLN A 486 6.98 -32.01 47.32
C GLN A 486 5.93 -33.12 47.21
N SER A 487 6.09 -33.90 46.14
CA SER A 487 5.65 -35.28 45.92
C SER A 487 4.19 -35.50 45.48
N ASN A 488 3.99 -36.04 44.28
CA ASN A 488 3.95 -37.50 44.16
C ASN A 488 4.17 -38.01 42.73
N VAL A 489 4.97 -39.06 42.69
CA VAL A 489 5.36 -39.89 41.56
C VAL A 489 4.27 -40.94 41.33
N SER A 490 3.86 -41.16 40.07
CA SER A 490 3.23 -42.42 39.66
C SER A 490 3.41 -42.68 38.16
N VAL A 491 4.10 -43.79 37.86
CA VAL A 491 4.41 -44.44 36.58
C VAL A 491 4.35 -45.95 36.91
N PRO A 492 4.12 -46.94 36.01
CA PRO A 492 3.46 -47.05 34.69
C PRO A 492 2.37 -48.18 34.70
N PRO A 493 1.95 -48.85 33.60
CA PRO A 493 2.79 -49.78 32.81
C PRO A 493 2.69 -49.68 31.27
N GLN A 494 3.76 -50.13 30.62
CA GLN A 494 3.85 -50.51 29.20
C GLN A 494 3.15 -51.84 28.92
N TYR A 495 2.61 -51.98 27.69
CA TYR A 495 2.84 -53.05 26.68
C TYR A 495 1.59 -53.29 25.83
N SER A 496 1.73 -53.20 24.50
CA SER A 496 1.22 -54.22 23.57
C SER A 496 1.68 -53.89 22.14
N SER A 497 2.46 -54.80 21.59
CA SER A 497 2.86 -54.93 20.20
C SER A 497 1.87 -55.82 19.46
N GLN A 498 1.44 -55.45 18.25
CA GLN A 498 0.88 -56.36 17.24
C GLN A 498 0.95 -55.68 15.86
N LYS A 499 1.85 -56.13 14.99
CA LYS A 499 1.72 -57.19 13.96
C LYS A 499 1.21 -56.67 12.60
N ILE A 500 2.17 -56.62 11.69
CA ILE A 500 2.11 -56.61 10.23
C ILE A 500 1.20 -57.75 9.71
N PRO A 501 0.51 -57.53 8.58
CA PRO A 501 0.57 -58.51 7.49
C PRO A 501 1.07 -57.90 6.17
N ARG A 502 1.95 -58.66 5.51
CA ARG A 502 2.51 -58.43 4.19
C ARG A 502 1.52 -58.81 3.07
N ASN A 503 1.72 -58.11 1.94
CA ASN A 503 1.56 -58.53 0.55
C ASN A 503 0.15 -58.68 -0.05
N LYS A 504 -0.14 -57.80 -1.03
CA LYS A 504 -0.32 -58.27 -2.41
C LYS A 504 0.16 -57.22 -3.43
N VAL A 505 0.92 -57.75 -4.38
CA VAL A 505 1.59 -57.16 -5.54
C VAL A 505 0.57 -56.78 -6.61
N SER A 506 0.76 -55.64 -7.30
CA SER A 506 0.89 -55.56 -8.77
C SER A 506 0.92 -54.13 -9.32
N ALA A 507 1.69 -54.00 -10.40
CA ALA A 507 1.69 -52.99 -11.47
C ALA A 507 2.45 -51.67 -11.25
N VAL A 508 3.66 -51.71 -11.80
CA VAL A 508 4.56 -50.64 -12.20
C VAL A 508 3.96 -49.83 -13.35
N SER A 509 4.08 -48.50 -13.29
CA SER A 509 4.18 -47.66 -14.49
C SER A 509 5.12 -46.48 -14.20
N GLU A 510 6.26 -46.51 -14.87
CA GLU A 510 7.29 -45.47 -14.94
C GLU A 510 6.75 -44.18 -15.55
N SER A 511 7.16 -43.01 -15.04
CA SER A 511 7.61 -41.90 -15.89
C SER A 511 8.18 -40.73 -15.07
N SER A 512 9.26 -40.19 -15.62
CA SER A 512 9.88 -38.87 -15.42
C SER A 512 10.68 -38.59 -14.13
N GLU A 513 11.91 -39.10 -14.12
CA GLU A 513 13.06 -38.45 -13.50
C GLU A 513 14.05 -38.11 -14.61
N PHE A 514 14.08 -36.86 -15.08
CA PHE A 514 15.03 -36.37 -16.07
C PHE A 514 15.29 -34.88 -15.83
N ALA A 515 16.58 -34.50 -15.88
CA ALA A 515 17.16 -33.15 -15.82
C ALA A 515 17.58 -32.60 -14.43
N ALA A 516 18.54 -33.27 -13.80
CA ALA A 516 19.54 -32.61 -12.96
C ALA A 516 20.92 -33.24 -13.18
N ASN A 517 21.64 -32.80 -14.22
CA ASN A 517 23.11 -32.84 -14.33
C ASN A 517 23.51 -32.51 -15.77
N GLN A 518 24.21 -31.40 -15.98
CA GLN A 518 25.28 -31.20 -16.99
C GLN A 518 25.59 -29.70 -17.10
N ARG A 519 26.67 -29.25 -16.44
CA ARG A 519 27.71 -28.35 -17.00
C ARG A 519 28.71 -27.97 -15.91
N LYS A 520 29.75 -28.80 -15.78
CA LYS A 520 31.06 -28.44 -15.25
C LYS A 520 32.09 -28.82 -16.31
N GLN A 521 33.10 -27.96 -16.44
CA GLN A 521 34.32 -28.04 -17.25
C GLN A 521 34.25 -27.42 -18.66
N ILE A 522 34.88 -26.26 -18.81
CA ILE A 522 36.05 -26.04 -19.68
C ILE A 522 36.88 -24.87 -19.10
N ILE A 523 38.06 -25.25 -18.59
CA ILE A 523 39.41 -24.67 -18.71
C ILE A 523 39.79 -23.32 -18.03
N ASN A 524 40.77 -23.49 -17.14
CA ASN A 524 41.67 -22.53 -16.48
C ASN A 524 42.54 -21.69 -17.45
N HIS A 525 42.73 -20.40 -17.17
CA HIS A 525 44.06 -19.74 -17.13
C HIS A 525 43.97 -18.27 -16.69
N PHE A 526 44.29 -17.98 -15.43
CA PHE A 526 45.38 -17.10 -14.97
C PHE A 526 45.19 -16.74 -13.49
N THR A 527 46.18 -17.10 -12.69
CA THR A 527 46.34 -16.75 -11.28
C THR A 527 47.27 -15.54 -11.13
N THR A 528 47.13 -14.89 -9.96
CA THR A 528 48.04 -13.99 -9.23
C THR A 528 48.19 -12.54 -9.69
N LEU A 529 47.75 -11.59 -8.83
CA LEU A 529 48.66 -10.79 -7.97
C LEU A 529 47.90 -9.92 -6.94
N ASN A 530 48.38 -10.05 -5.69
CA ASN A 530 48.54 -9.05 -4.62
C ASN A 530 47.36 -8.27 -3.99
N SER A 531 47.20 -8.60 -2.71
CA SER A 531 46.88 -7.71 -1.59
C SER A 531 47.78 -6.47 -1.54
N SER A 532 47.19 -5.28 -1.34
CA SER A 532 47.75 -4.25 -0.48
C SER A 532 46.69 -3.21 -0.10
N SER A 533 46.66 -2.91 1.19
CA SER A 533 46.01 -1.80 1.88
C SER A 533 46.48 -0.43 1.39
N ALA A 534 45.58 0.53 1.28
CA ALA A 534 45.84 1.94 1.61
C ALA A 534 44.52 2.72 1.73
N ASP A 535 44.34 3.35 2.90
CA ASP A 535 43.55 4.56 3.08
C ASP A 535 43.96 5.62 2.04
N ILE A 536 43.00 6.40 1.54
CA ILE A 536 43.10 7.86 1.39
C ILE A 536 41.72 8.45 1.07
N ASN A 537 41.51 9.57 1.75
CA ASN A 537 40.44 10.54 1.65
C ASN A 537 40.13 11.07 0.23
N MET A 538 38.88 11.53 0.13
CA MET A 538 38.42 12.72 -0.59
C MET A 538 37.87 12.62 -2.03
N GLN A 539 36.70 13.28 -2.14
CA GLN A 539 36.12 14.02 -3.27
C GLN A 539 35.01 13.36 -4.10
N ARG A 540 33.82 13.91 -3.84
CA ARG A 540 32.70 14.14 -4.77
C ARG A 540 33.18 14.27 -6.22
N LEU A 541 32.48 13.58 -7.13
CA LEU A 541 32.08 14.14 -8.42
C LEU A 541 30.81 13.43 -8.91
N ASN A 542 29.85 14.24 -9.32
CA ASN A 542 28.66 13.86 -10.08
C ASN A 542 29.06 13.25 -11.43
N SER A 543 28.46 12.14 -11.82
CA SER A 543 28.20 11.86 -13.24
C SER A 543 27.10 10.83 -13.42
N SER A 544 25.98 11.31 -13.95
CA SER A 544 24.99 10.58 -14.73
C SER A 544 25.64 9.88 -15.94
N VAL A 545 25.40 8.58 -16.10
CA VAL A 545 25.63 7.86 -17.37
C VAL A 545 24.52 6.81 -17.56
N TYR A 546 23.77 7.01 -18.65
CA TYR A 546 22.92 6.05 -19.37
C TYR A 546 23.76 4.87 -19.87
N TYR A 547 23.24 3.65 -19.87
CA TYR A 547 23.55 2.66 -20.92
C TYR A 547 22.43 1.62 -21.11
N ASP A 548 22.16 1.41 -22.41
CA ASP A 548 21.56 0.29 -23.17
C ASP A 548 20.18 -0.28 -22.84
#